data_AF-A0A5J4KYA4-F1
#
_entry.id   AF-A0A5J4KYA4-F1
#
_cell.length_a   1.000
_cell.length_b   1.000
_cell.length_c   1.000
_cell.angle_alpha   90.00
_cell.angle_beta   90.00
_cell.angle_gamma   90.00
#
_symmetry.space_group_name_H-M   'P 1'
#
loop_
_entity.id
_entity.type
_entity.pdbx_description
1 polymer ?
#
loop_
_entity_poly.entity_id
_entity_poly.type
_entity_poly.pdbx_seq_one_letter_code
_entity_poly.pdbx_strand_id
1 'polypeptide(L)'
;MSGKTASFLINPRAGENTAKLADILAVLSAGGWKTEIGLKEYGGHIMQQARAASEQKKNLVIAYGGDGTLNQVVNGVMSFKGKRPTVGLIPGGTANVWAGEIGIPSDPVKAALTLVNSEVRKVDVGCLFVRSVAFPGEDQPEETGLGKSRKKAIQESDKVRHHFLLMAGMGLDAAVMGNVSKPLKYQIGPFAVGLAAAQELPAQHPFPIEIQSGEAGDSLWKGEAMQVVLGNTRRYAKVERMTPDAYVDDGAIDVCVITAGNPLSTMQQVSSLLLRQKPDNTTAEYFKGSHLRIKIPASVALQVDGSAVKLKDYVSAADYKKLSKLDKTELEQVFVTYQIDTLPQELPVAIPCAYDDELFEHAYHSDEHNEVSNEEHEEASGTGQRLKRGLFHRFTKDDDQPGETADQKQTAIEETLSASELKKADKISEKQKEHQEELSHELPDVMESLSKNGRKVAVFAKAPNASERKTYVIAGAVQKNSGEPAPGAVVVNGKTTIFDHDGHYVTDLDAAMRELTEGAVVVVEGSKNKRNVVRAKRIVLP
;
A
#
# COMPACT_ATOMS: atom_id res chain seq x y z
N MET A 1 -0.85 29.79 -5.40
CA MET A 1 -0.20 28.56 -4.90
C MET A 1 -0.32 27.50 -5.98
N SER A 2 0.80 26.95 -6.45
CA SER A 2 0.78 25.78 -7.34
C SER A 2 0.20 24.61 -6.56
N GLY A 3 -1.08 24.27 -6.79
CA GLY A 3 -1.76 23.18 -6.08
C GLY A 3 -1.11 21.83 -6.40
N LYS A 4 -1.09 20.92 -5.43
CA LYS A 4 -0.55 19.57 -5.62
C LYS A 4 -1.33 18.85 -6.72
N THR A 5 -0.64 18.18 -7.63
CA THR A 5 -1.27 17.50 -8.77
C THR A 5 -1.33 16.00 -8.56
N ALA A 6 -2.47 15.40 -8.88
CA ALA A 6 -2.68 13.95 -8.76
C ALA A 6 -3.23 13.36 -10.06
N SER A 7 -2.82 12.15 -10.39
CA SER A 7 -3.45 11.31 -11.41
C SER A 7 -4.23 10.19 -10.72
N PHE A 8 -5.53 10.07 -10.99
CA PHE A 8 -6.42 9.08 -10.39
C PHE A 8 -6.81 8.04 -11.44
N LEU A 9 -6.20 6.86 -11.34
CA LEU A 9 -6.23 5.81 -12.35
C LEU A 9 -7.18 4.70 -11.93
N ILE A 10 -8.30 4.57 -12.64
CA ILE A 10 -9.46 3.79 -12.19
C ILE A 10 -9.67 2.57 -13.06
N ASN A 11 -9.74 1.40 -12.43
CA ASN A 11 -10.28 0.20 -13.05
C ASN A 11 -11.79 0.11 -12.74
N PRO A 12 -12.70 0.35 -13.69
CA PRO A 12 -14.11 0.62 -13.40
C PRO A 12 -14.89 -0.59 -12.86
N ARG A 13 -14.44 -1.83 -13.10
CA ARG A 13 -15.09 -3.09 -12.63
C ARG A 13 -16.62 -3.07 -12.78
N ALA A 14 -17.10 -3.10 -14.02
CA ALA A 14 -18.55 -3.01 -14.34
C ALA A 14 -19.28 -1.77 -13.76
N GLY A 15 -18.53 -0.72 -13.39
CA GLY A 15 -19.07 0.53 -12.87
C GLY A 15 -19.01 0.67 -11.33
N GLU A 16 -18.70 -0.40 -10.60
CA GLU A 16 -18.61 -0.39 -9.13
C GLU A 16 -17.63 0.70 -8.64
N ASN A 17 -16.44 0.75 -9.24
CA ASN A 17 -15.40 1.71 -8.89
C ASN A 17 -15.66 3.12 -9.47
N THR A 18 -16.85 3.39 -9.98
CA THR A 18 -17.26 4.74 -10.42
C THR A 18 -18.43 5.29 -9.60
N ALA A 19 -19.10 4.46 -8.81
CA ALA A 19 -20.30 4.84 -8.07
C ALA A 19 -20.09 5.99 -7.07
N LYS A 20 -18.95 6.01 -6.36
CA LYS A 20 -18.59 7.04 -5.36
C LYS A 20 -17.55 8.05 -5.87
N LEU A 21 -17.39 8.17 -7.20
CA LEU A 21 -16.33 9.00 -7.79
C LEU A 21 -16.45 10.48 -7.39
N ALA A 22 -17.67 11.02 -7.33
CA ALA A 22 -17.90 12.42 -6.96
C ALA A 22 -17.47 12.70 -5.51
N ASP A 23 -17.80 11.82 -4.57
CA ASP A 23 -17.41 11.93 -3.15
C ASP A 23 -15.88 11.88 -2.97
N ILE A 24 -15.23 10.92 -3.63
CA ILE A 24 -13.76 10.79 -3.60
C ILE A 24 -13.09 12.06 -4.13
N LEU A 25 -13.56 12.58 -5.27
CA LEU A 25 -13.00 13.80 -5.86
C LEU A 25 -13.24 15.04 -5.00
N ALA A 26 -14.34 15.08 -4.25
CA ALA A 26 -14.59 16.14 -3.27
C ALA A 26 -13.57 16.06 -2.12
N VAL A 27 -13.32 14.86 -1.57
CA VAL A 27 -12.31 14.64 -0.53
C VAL A 27 -10.90 15.00 -1.01
N LEU A 28 -10.47 14.51 -2.18
CA LEU A 28 -9.16 14.84 -2.74
C LEU A 28 -9.01 16.36 -2.99
N SER A 29 -10.07 17.02 -3.47
CA SER A 29 -10.10 18.47 -3.67
C SER A 29 -10.01 19.23 -2.34
N ALA A 30 -10.66 18.73 -1.29
CA ALA A 30 -10.59 19.28 0.06
C ALA A 30 -9.19 19.13 0.67
N GLY A 31 -8.51 18.02 0.38
CA GLY A 31 -7.09 17.82 0.69
C GLY A 31 -6.11 18.63 -0.17
N GLY A 32 -6.61 19.48 -1.09
CA GLY A 32 -5.79 20.38 -1.90
C GLY A 32 -5.29 19.79 -3.24
N TRP A 33 -5.77 18.62 -3.65
CA TRP A 33 -5.32 17.95 -4.87
C TRP A 33 -6.09 18.41 -6.12
N LYS A 34 -5.33 18.85 -7.13
CA LYS A 34 -5.80 18.98 -8.51
C LYS A 34 -5.70 17.62 -9.20
N THR A 35 -6.81 16.89 -9.17
CA THR A 35 -6.91 15.51 -9.68
C THR A 35 -7.33 15.45 -11.14
N GLU A 36 -6.55 14.75 -11.96
CA GLU A 36 -6.90 14.28 -13.32
C GLU A 36 -7.31 12.80 -13.26
N ILE A 37 -8.30 12.39 -14.06
CA ILE A 37 -8.87 11.04 -14.01
C ILE A 37 -8.44 10.27 -15.26
N GLY A 38 -7.93 9.05 -15.08
CA GLY A 38 -7.67 8.09 -16.15
C GLY A 38 -8.52 6.84 -15.95
N LEU A 39 -9.35 6.48 -16.93
CA LEU A 39 -10.13 5.25 -16.91
C LEU A 39 -9.41 4.15 -17.69
N LYS A 40 -9.38 2.94 -17.13
CA LYS A 40 -8.86 1.77 -17.82
C LYS A 40 -9.79 1.36 -18.97
N GLU A 41 -9.22 1.23 -20.16
CA GLU A 41 -9.96 0.82 -21.38
C GLU A 41 -9.53 -0.58 -21.83
N TYR A 42 -8.23 -0.88 -21.78
CA TYR A 42 -7.65 -2.15 -22.20
C TYR A 42 -6.59 -2.66 -21.21
N GLY A 43 -5.99 -3.82 -21.49
CA GLY A 43 -4.92 -4.39 -20.66
C GLY A 43 -3.64 -3.55 -20.75
N GLY A 44 -3.02 -3.21 -19.61
CA GLY A 44 -1.82 -2.38 -19.56
C GLY A 44 -2.07 -0.86 -19.61
N HIS A 45 -3.31 -0.40 -19.86
CA HIS A 45 -3.61 1.03 -19.95
C HIS A 45 -3.23 1.82 -18.68
N ILE A 46 -3.49 1.25 -17.49
CA ILE A 46 -3.15 1.88 -16.21
C ILE A 46 -1.64 2.07 -16.07
N MET A 47 -0.83 1.09 -16.51
CA MET A 47 0.63 1.17 -16.46
C MET A 47 1.14 2.31 -17.35
N GLN A 48 0.59 2.42 -18.58
CA GLN A 48 0.93 3.51 -19.49
C GLN A 48 0.56 4.89 -18.91
N GLN A 49 -0.63 5.01 -18.32
CA GLN A 49 -1.09 6.26 -17.70
C GLN A 49 -0.24 6.64 -16.48
N ALA A 50 0.17 5.66 -15.65
CA ALA A 50 1.05 5.89 -14.52
C ALA A 50 2.45 6.36 -14.94
N ARG A 51 3.00 5.79 -16.02
CA ARG A 51 4.24 6.27 -16.63
C ARG A 51 4.09 7.70 -17.14
N ALA A 52 3.03 8.01 -17.87
CA ALA A 52 2.76 9.35 -18.39
C ALA A 52 2.60 10.38 -17.25
N ALA A 53 1.93 10.00 -16.14
CA ALA A 53 1.83 10.85 -14.96
C ALA A 53 3.20 11.13 -14.31
N SER A 54 4.11 10.15 -14.32
CA SER A 54 5.48 10.31 -13.84
C SER A 54 6.28 11.26 -14.75
N GLU A 55 6.17 11.11 -16.06
CA GLU A 55 6.79 12.01 -17.05
C GLU A 55 6.28 13.46 -16.94
N GLN A 56 5.00 13.62 -16.59
CA GLN A 56 4.38 14.92 -16.30
C GLN A 56 4.70 15.47 -14.90
N LYS A 57 5.55 14.78 -14.12
CA LYS A 57 5.96 15.17 -12.76
C LYS A 57 4.78 15.42 -11.82
N LYS A 58 3.73 14.60 -11.93
CA LYS A 58 2.63 14.62 -10.95
C LYS A 58 3.21 14.36 -9.55
N ASN A 59 2.55 14.90 -8.53
CA ASN A 59 2.99 14.68 -7.15
C ASN A 59 2.51 13.32 -6.63
N LEU A 60 1.34 12.85 -7.11
CA LEU A 60 0.67 11.64 -6.65
C LEU A 60 0.04 10.88 -7.83
N VAL A 61 0.18 9.55 -7.83
CA VAL A 61 -0.56 8.64 -8.71
C VAL A 61 -1.36 7.68 -7.84
N ILE A 62 -2.68 7.70 -7.99
CA ILE A 62 -3.62 6.96 -7.16
C ILE A 62 -4.18 5.81 -7.99
N ALA A 63 -3.95 4.56 -7.56
CA ALA A 63 -4.63 3.40 -8.10
C ALA A 63 -6.03 3.28 -7.47
N TYR A 64 -7.09 3.13 -8.28
CA TYR A 64 -8.41 2.72 -7.81
C TYR A 64 -8.78 1.36 -8.40
N GLY A 65 -8.65 0.32 -7.58
CA GLY A 65 -8.85 -1.06 -7.98
C GLY A 65 -8.24 -2.03 -6.97
N GLY A 66 -7.94 -3.25 -7.42
CA GLY A 66 -7.25 -4.24 -6.60
C GLY A 66 -5.74 -4.20 -6.75
N ASP A 67 -5.08 -5.21 -6.18
CA ASP A 67 -3.63 -5.37 -6.18
C ASP A 67 -3.03 -5.38 -7.60
N GLY A 68 -3.71 -5.99 -8.59
CA GLY A 68 -3.26 -5.94 -10.00
C GLY A 68 -3.40 -4.56 -10.67
N THR A 69 -4.26 -3.67 -10.16
CA THR A 69 -4.31 -2.26 -10.60
C THR A 69 -3.16 -1.48 -9.96
N LEU A 70 -2.89 -1.73 -8.68
CA LEU A 70 -1.73 -1.19 -7.98
C LEU A 70 -0.41 -1.61 -8.65
N ASN A 71 -0.24 -2.90 -8.97
CA ASN A 71 0.95 -3.42 -9.65
C ASN A 71 1.22 -2.73 -11.00
N GLN A 72 0.16 -2.44 -11.77
CA GLN A 72 0.31 -1.67 -13.01
C GLN A 72 0.78 -0.24 -12.74
N VAL A 73 0.27 0.43 -11.70
CA VAL A 73 0.75 1.74 -11.29
C VAL A 73 2.22 1.68 -10.87
N VAL A 74 2.59 0.71 -10.02
CA VAL A 74 3.97 0.49 -9.57
C VAL A 74 4.89 0.31 -10.76
N ASN A 75 4.59 -0.59 -11.68
CA ASN A 75 5.43 -0.82 -12.87
C ASN A 75 5.52 0.41 -13.78
N GLY A 76 4.43 1.17 -13.94
CA GLY A 76 4.43 2.42 -14.71
C GLY A 76 5.35 3.46 -14.07
N VAL A 77 5.26 3.64 -12.75
CA VAL A 77 6.09 4.57 -11.97
C VAL A 77 7.55 4.14 -11.94
N MET A 78 7.82 2.85 -11.71
CA MET A 78 9.18 2.28 -11.65
C MET A 78 9.90 2.32 -13.00
N SER A 79 9.16 2.30 -14.11
CA SER A 79 9.73 2.44 -15.46
C SER A 79 10.29 3.84 -15.74
N PHE A 80 9.89 4.86 -14.96
CA PHE A 80 10.35 6.24 -15.11
C PHE A 80 11.67 6.47 -14.37
N LYS A 81 12.67 6.99 -15.10
CA LYS A 81 13.98 7.36 -14.56
C LYS A 81 13.95 8.82 -14.12
N GLY A 82 13.72 9.07 -12.84
CA GLY A 82 13.68 10.42 -12.27
C GLY A 82 12.99 10.45 -10.91
N LYS A 83 12.62 11.65 -10.44
CA LYS A 83 11.84 11.79 -9.20
C LYS A 83 10.45 11.20 -9.42
N ARG A 84 10.20 10.05 -8.81
CA ARG A 84 8.94 9.32 -8.91
C ARG A 84 7.83 10.03 -8.12
N PRO A 85 6.58 10.04 -8.61
CA PRO A 85 5.43 10.45 -7.82
C PRO A 85 5.22 9.50 -6.64
N THR A 86 4.55 9.98 -5.59
CA THR A 86 4.02 9.10 -4.55
C THR A 86 2.93 8.20 -5.14
N VAL A 87 2.93 6.92 -4.79
CA VAL A 87 1.86 5.98 -5.13
C VAL A 87 0.85 5.89 -3.98
N GLY A 88 -0.42 6.07 -4.29
CA GLY A 88 -1.53 5.87 -3.35
C GLY A 88 -2.52 4.81 -3.84
N LEU A 89 -3.34 4.28 -2.95
CA LEU A 89 -4.36 3.27 -3.25
C LEU A 89 -5.72 3.69 -2.69
N ILE A 90 -6.77 3.55 -3.51
CA ILE A 90 -8.14 3.39 -3.06
C ILE A 90 -8.57 1.96 -3.40
N PRO A 91 -8.94 1.13 -2.41
CA PRO A 91 -9.27 -0.27 -2.65
C PRO A 91 -10.59 -0.39 -3.43
N GLY A 92 -10.55 -1.17 -4.50
CA GLY A 92 -11.70 -1.48 -5.38
C GLY A 92 -11.60 -2.87 -6.01
N GLY A 93 -10.73 -3.72 -5.48
CA GLY A 93 -10.51 -5.10 -5.90
C GLY A 93 -11.14 -6.12 -4.96
N THR A 94 -10.85 -7.40 -5.21
CA THR A 94 -11.40 -8.53 -4.44
C THR A 94 -10.58 -8.84 -3.18
N ALA A 95 -9.25 -8.83 -3.27
CA ALA A 95 -8.36 -9.14 -2.15
C ALA A 95 -7.90 -7.88 -1.40
N ASN A 96 -7.36 -6.89 -2.14
CA ASN A 96 -6.88 -5.62 -1.59
C ASN A 96 -5.84 -5.84 -0.49
N VAL A 97 -4.86 -6.71 -0.75
CA VAL A 97 -3.86 -7.13 0.23
C VAL A 97 -3.08 -5.92 0.73
N TRP A 98 -2.59 -5.05 -0.17
CA TRP A 98 -1.87 -3.83 0.24
C TRP A 98 -2.71 -2.97 1.19
N ALA A 99 -3.99 -2.73 0.85
CA ALA A 99 -4.88 -1.94 1.70
C ALA A 99 -5.04 -2.57 3.09
N GLY A 100 -5.14 -3.90 3.17
CA GLY A 100 -5.22 -4.62 4.43
C GLY A 100 -3.92 -4.54 5.25
N GLU A 101 -2.76 -4.61 4.60
CA GLU A 101 -1.43 -4.54 5.25
C GLU A 101 -1.22 -3.20 5.95
N ILE A 102 -1.59 -2.09 5.30
CA ILE A 102 -1.36 -0.73 5.83
C ILE A 102 -2.62 -0.06 6.38
N GLY A 103 -3.66 -0.83 6.70
CA GLY A 103 -4.85 -0.34 7.40
C GLY A 103 -5.75 0.63 6.61
N ILE A 104 -5.75 0.58 5.28
CA ILE A 104 -6.65 1.39 4.45
C ILE A 104 -8.08 0.81 4.50
N PRO A 105 -9.11 1.61 4.86
CA PRO A 105 -10.50 1.15 4.88
C PRO A 105 -11.01 0.71 3.51
N SER A 106 -11.92 -0.27 3.48
CA SER A 106 -12.54 -0.76 2.23
C SER A 106 -13.55 0.21 1.61
N ASP A 107 -14.16 1.09 2.42
CA ASP A 107 -15.01 2.15 1.88
C ASP A 107 -14.14 3.19 1.16
N PRO A 108 -14.42 3.50 -0.12
CA PRO A 108 -13.51 4.29 -0.94
C PRO A 108 -13.49 5.79 -0.55
N VAL A 109 -14.52 6.31 0.14
CA VAL A 109 -14.52 7.69 0.64
C VAL A 109 -13.67 7.78 1.90
N LYS A 110 -13.80 6.79 2.81
CA LYS A 110 -12.92 6.66 3.97
C LYS A 110 -11.46 6.44 3.54
N ALA A 111 -11.21 5.61 2.51
CA ALA A 111 -9.87 5.45 1.95
C ALA A 111 -9.30 6.75 1.36
N ALA A 112 -10.11 7.56 0.68
CA ALA A 112 -9.67 8.86 0.18
C ALA A 112 -9.31 9.83 1.32
N LEU A 113 -10.04 9.80 2.44
CA LEU A 113 -9.71 10.57 3.64
C LEU A 113 -8.41 10.07 4.26
N THR A 114 -8.25 8.75 4.39
CA THR A 114 -7.00 8.12 4.85
C THR A 114 -5.82 8.56 3.98
N LEU A 115 -5.98 8.62 2.66
CA LEU A 115 -4.94 9.10 1.73
C LEU A 115 -4.59 10.58 1.92
N VAL A 116 -5.57 11.42 2.28
CA VAL A 116 -5.32 12.84 2.64
C VAL A 116 -4.57 12.93 3.98
N ASN A 117 -4.79 11.98 4.87
CA ASN A 117 -4.07 11.81 6.14
C ASN A 117 -2.94 10.78 6.05
N SER A 118 -2.20 10.80 4.94
CA SER A 118 -1.02 9.95 4.76
C SER A 118 0.25 10.77 4.67
N GLU A 119 1.32 10.17 5.12
CA GLU A 119 2.68 10.61 4.89
C GLU A 119 3.33 9.85 3.74
N VAL A 120 4.45 10.36 3.25
CA VAL A 120 5.21 9.71 2.17
C VAL A 120 6.36 8.94 2.77
N ARG A 121 6.32 7.61 2.65
CA ARG A 121 7.44 6.72 3.00
C ARG A 121 7.96 6.03 1.76
N LYS A 122 9.24 5.71 1.75
CA LYS A 122 9.84 4.91 0.71
C LYS A 122 9.80 3.45 1.12
N VAL A 123 9.47 2.58 0.18
CA VAL A 123 9.47 1.13 0.36
C VAL A 123 10.31 0.46 -0.70
N ASP A 124 10.74 -0.73 -0.38
CA ASP A 124 11.42 -1.66 -1.24
C ASP A 124 10.47 -2.20 -2.29
N VAL A 125 11.05 -2.55 -3.44
CA VAL A 125 10.32 -3.16 -4.55
C VAL A 125 11.10 -4.36 -5.06
N GLY A 126 10.45 -5.51 -5.17
CA GLY A 126 11.03 -6.67 -5.82
C GLY A 126 11.07 -6.50 -7.34
N CYS A 127 12.18 -6.87 -7.97
CA CYS A 127 12.38 -6.86 -9.41
C CYS A 127 12.71 -8.26 -9.91
N LEU A 128 11.86 -8.81 -10.79
CA LEU A 128 12.00 -10.14 -11.36
C LEU A 128 12.26 -10.06 -12.87
N PHE A 129 13.22 -10.86 -13.36
CA PHE A 129 13.44 -11.08 -14.80
C PHE A 129 14.10 -12.43 -15.08
N VAL A 130 13.98 -12.91 -16.31
CA VAL A 130 14.66 -14.15 -16.73
C VAL A 130 16.13 -13.86 -17.03
N ARG A 131 17.03 -14.59 -16.37
CA ARG A 131 18.48 -14.51 -16.57
C ARG A 131 18.94 -15.43 -17.69
N SER A 132 18.42 -16.66 -17.71
CA SER A 132 18.78 -17.69 -18.70
C SER A 132 17.70 -18.76 -18.83
N VAL A 133 17.67 -19.41 -19.99
CA VAL A 133 16.90 -20.63 -20.25
C VAL A 133 17.90 -21.71 -20.67
N ALA A 134 17.86 -22.88 -20.03
CA ALA A 134 18.76 -23.99 -20.27
C ALA A 134 17.98 -25.17 -20.87
N PHE A 135 18.31 -25.52 -22.12
CA PHE A 135 17.72 -26.65 -22.82
C PHE A 135 18.56 -27.92 -22.61
N PRO A 136 17.95 -29.12 -22.54
CA PRO A 136 18.68 -30.39 -22.49
C PRO A 136 19.68 -30.54 -23.63
N GLY A 137 20.89 -30.98 -23.32
CA GLY A 137 21.94 -31.25 -24.33
C GLY A 137 22.65 -30.02 -24.91
N GLU A 138 22.30 -28.80 -24.46
CA GLU A 138 23.10 -27.60 -24.71
C GLU A 138 24.12 -27.44 -23.57
N ASP A 139 25.41 -27.25 -23.89
CA ASP A 139 26.44 -27.00 -22.88
C ASP A 139 26.07 -25.77 -22.04
N GLN A 140 26.08 -25.92 -20.71
CA GLN A 140 25.94 -24.78 -19.83
C GLN A 140 27.16 -23.86 -20.07
N PRO A 141 26.97 -22.57 -20.36
CA PRO A 141 28.11 -21.68 -20.46
C PRO A 141 28.80 -21.64 -19.10
N GLU A 142 30.04 -22.14 -19.03
CA GLU A 142 30.90 -22.02 -17.85
C GLU A 142 30.99 -20.55 -17.44
N GLU A 143 30.76 -20.24 -16.16
CA GLU A 143 30.83 -18.89 -15.58
C GLU A 143 32.28 -18.36 -15.46
N THR A 144 33.23 -18.88 -16.24
CA THR A 144 34.62 -18.43 -16.21
C THR A 144 34.92 -17.48 -17.38
N GLY A 145 34.94 -16.18 -17.07
CA GLY A 145 35.58 -15.15 -17.92
C GLY A 145 34.66 -14.46 -18.93
N LEU A 146 34.02 -13.37 -18.50
CA LEU A 146 33.19 -12.49 -19.35
C LEU A 146 34.02 -11.75 -20.41
N GLY A 147 34.08 -12.30 -21.63
CA GLY A 147 34.58 -11.58 -22.81
C GLY A 147 33.74 -10.32 -23.12
N LYS A 148 34.41 -9.18 -23.39
CA LYS A 148 33.80 -7.85 -23.61
C LYS A 148 32.69 -7.82 -24.68
N SER A 149 32.73 -8.72 -25.67
CA SER A 149 31.72 -8.82 -26.73
C SER A 149 30.42 -9.51 -26.28
N ARG A 150 30.48 -10.37 -25.25
CA ARG A 150 29.31 -11.06 -24.66
C ARG A 150 28.66 -10.25 -23.53
N LYS A 151 29.39 -9.37 -22.86
CA LYS A 151 28.80 -8.34 -21.97
C LYS A 151 27.74 -7.52 -22.71
N LYS A 152 27.98 -7.19 -23.98
CA LYS A 152 27.04 -6.45 -24.82
C LYS A 152 25.79 -7.27 -25.18
N ALA A 153 25.94 -8.55 -25.54
CA ALA A 153 24.81 -9.44 -25.85
C ALA A 153 23.95 -9.82 -24.62
N ILE A 154 24.55 -9.91 -23.42
CA ILE A 154 23.84 -10.14 -22.15
C ILE A 154 23.22 -8.84 -21.58
N GLN A 155 23.76 -7.67 -21.99
CA GLN A 155 23.19 -6.34 -21.72
C GLN A 155 22.04 -5.97 -22.67
N GLU A 156 21.99 -6.52 -23.88
CA GLU A 156 21.06 -6.12 -24.96
C GLU A 156 19.94 -7.14 -25.26
N SER A 157 19.78 -8.23 -24.50
CA SER A 157 18.46 -8.86 -24.45
C SER A 157 17.54 -7.85 -23.75
N ASP A 158 16.51 -7.34 -24.41
CA ASP A 158 15.46 -6.50 -23.81
C ASP A 158 14.83 -7.24 -22.62
N LYS A 159 15.48 -7.20 -21.46
CA LYS A 159 15.06 -7.90 -20.25
C LYS A 159 13.82 -7.19 -19.75
N VAL A 160 12.66 -7.76 -20.08
CA VAL A 160 11.40 -7.34 -19.48
C VAL A 160 11.53 -7.59 -17.98
N ARG A 161 11.71 -6.51 -17.23
CA ARG A 161 11.73 -6.49 -15.77
C ARG A 161 10.32 -6.26 -15.29
N HIS A 162 9.89 -7.07 -14.34
CA HIS A 162 8.59 -6.91 -13.70
C HIS A 162 8.81 -6.63 -12.23
N HIS A 163 8.21 -5.54 -11.77
CA HIS A 163 8.27 -5.10 -10.39
C HIS A 163 7.08 -5.62 -9.60
N PHE A 164 7.29 -5.99 -8.35
CA PHE A 164 6.24 -6.40 -7.44
C PHE A 164 6.39 -5.68 -6.09
N LEU A 165 5.25 -5.26 -5.56
CA LEU A 165 5.18 -4.58 -4.26
C LEU A 165 4.80 -5.56 -3.15
N LEU A 166 4.02 -6.60 -3.46
CA LEU A 166 3.51 -7.55 -2.49
C LEU A 166 4.28 -8.85 -2.58
N MET A 167 4.19 -9.52 -3.72
CA MET A 167 4.69 -10.87 -3.88
C MET A 167 4.85 -11.31 -5.33
N ALA A 168 5.69 -12.32 -5.52
CA ALA A 168 5.67 -13.19 -6.69
C ALA A 168 5.54 -14.65 -6.25
N GLY A 169 4.90 -15.48 -7.07
CA GLY A 169 4.65 -16.88 -6.75
C GLY A 169 4.99 -17.80 -7.92
N MET A 170 5.59 -18.95 -7.63
CA MET A 170 5.95 -19.98 -8.60
C MET A 170 5.35 -21.31 -8.16
N GLY A 171 4.59 -21.97 -9.04
CA GLY A 171 3.94 -23.26 -8.76
C GLY A 171 2.42 -23.17 -8.61
N LEU A 172 1.86 -23.85 -7.60
CA LEU A 172 0.42 -24.08 -7.42
C LEU A 172 -0.41 -22.79 -7.49
N ASP A 173 -0.03 -21.73 -6.78
CA ASP A 173 -0.81 -20.49 -6.74
C ASP A 173 -0.85 -19.78 -8.09
N ALA A 174 0.26 -19.77 -8.81
CA ALA A 174 0.37 -19.22 -10.15
C ALA A 174 -0.47 -20.01 -11.16
N ALA A 175 -0.49 -21.34 -11.05
CA ALA A 175 -1.33 -22.20 -11.88
C ALA A 175 -2.82 -21.89 -11.65
N VAL A 176 -3.25 -21.77 -10.39
CA VAL A 176 -4.61 -21.35 -10.03
C VAL A 176 -4.93 -19.98 -10.61
N MET A 177 -4.03 -19.01 -10.47
CA MET A 177 -4.23 -17.66 -11.00
C MET A 177 -4.33 -17.61 -12.53
N GLY A 178 -3.74 -18.59 -13.22
CA GLY A 178 -3.82 -18.77 -14.68
C GLY A 178 -5.19 -19.27 -15.16
N ASN A 179 -5.88 -20.08 -14.34
CA ASN A 179 -7.13 -20.75 -14.73
C ASN A 179 -8.40 -20.09 -14.19
N VAL A 180 -8.30 -19.12 -13.27
CA VAL A 180 -9.46 -18.30 -12.87
C VAL A 180 -9.76 -17.21 -13.90
N SER A 181 -10.89 -17.32 -14.59
CA SER A 181 -11.33 -16.30 -15.56
C SER A 181 -11.56 -14.93 -14.90
N LYS A 182 -11.27 -13.83 -15.62
CA LYS A 182 -11.42 -12.46 -15.08
C LYS A 182 -12.83 -12.16 -14.54
N PRO A 183 -13.94 -12.53 -15.20
CA PRO A 183 -15.29 -12.34 -14.65
C PRO A 183 -15.52 -13.12 -13.35
N LEU A 184 -14.96 -14.33 -13.26
CA LEU A 184 -15.06 -15.19 -12.07
C LEU A 184 -14.29 -14.60 -10.87
N LYS A 185 -13.16 -13.91 -11.09
CA LYS A 185 -12.46 -13.12 -10.06
C LYS A 185 -13.31 -11.97 -9.50
N TYR A 186 -14.25 -11.44 -10.29
CA TYR A 186 -15.06 -10.27 -9.93
C TYR A 186 -16.44 -10.60 -9.35
N GLN A 187 -17.06 -11.73 -9.74
CA GLN A 187 -18.47 -12.00 -9.42
C GLN A 187 -18.72 -12.96 -8.26
N ILE A 188 -17.80 -13.88 -7.95
CA ILE A 188 -18.08 -15.01 -7.02
C ILE A 188 -17.27 -14.93 -5.71
N GLY A 189 -16.42 -13.91 -5.56
CA GLY A 189 -15.66 -13.70 -4.34
C GLY A 189 -14.71 -14.88 -4.00
N PRO A 190 -14.30 -15.04 -2.74
CA PRO A 190 -13.24 -15.98 -2.33
C PRO A 190 -13.55 -17.46 -2.62
N PHE A 191 -14.82 -17.84 -2.80
CA PHE A 191 -15.24 -19.22 -3.07
C PHE A 191 -14.82 -19.72 -4.46
N ALA A 192 -14.81 -18.86 -5.48
CA ALA A 192 -14.36 -19.26 -6.82
C ALA A 192 -12.85 -19.51 -6.90
N VAL A 193 -12.06 -18.75 -6.13
CA VAL A 193 -10.62 -18.98 -6.02
C VAL A 193 -10.36 -20.30 -5.31
N GLY A 194 -11.11 -20.60 -4.23
CA GLY A 194 -11.04 -21.88 -3.54
C GLY A 194 -11.44 -23.09 -4.41
N LEU A 195 -12.49 -22.96 -5.23
CA LEU A 195 -12.92 -24.03 -6.14
C LEU A 195 -11.91 -24.26 -7.28
N ALA A 196 -11.38 -23.19 -7.88
CA ALA A 196 -10.32 -23.31 -8.89
C ALA A 196 -9.04 -23.91 -8.29
N ALA A 197 -8.67 -23.53 -7.06
CA ALA A 197 -7.57 -24.15 -6.34
C ALA A 197 -7.78 -25.66 -6.15
N ALA A 198 -9.00 -26.08 -5.79
CA ALA A 198 -9.34 -27.49 -5.64
C ALA A 198 -9.29 -28.28 -6.98
N GLN A 199 -9.62 -27.64 -8.10
CA GLN A 199 -9.58 -28.26 -9.43
C GLN A 199 -8.16 -28.42 -9.97
N GLU A 200 -7.24 -27.51 -9.63
CA GLU A 200 -5.84 -27.58 -10.05
C GLU A 200 -5.00 -28.58 -9.26
N LEU A 201 -5.35 -28.80 -7.99
CA LEU A 201 -4.60 -29.63 -7.06
C LEU A 201 -4.17 -31.01 -7.61
N PRO A 202 -5.03 -31.80 -8.29
CA PRO A 202 -4.65 -33.12 -8.79
C PRO A 202 -3.59 -33.11 -9.90
N ALA A 203 -3.42 -31.98 -10.61
CA ALA A 203 -2.49 -31.85 -11.73
C ALA A 203 -1.12 -31.29 -11.32
N GLN A 204 -0.95 -30.92 -10.05
CA GLN A 204 0.27 -30.32 -9.52
C GLN A 204 1.14 -31.40 -8.88
N HIS A 205 2.40 -31.40 -9.27
CA HIS A 205 3.43 -32.30 -8.76
C HIS A 205 4.58 -31.46 -8.22
N PRO A 206 5.36 -32.00 -7.26
CA PRO A 206 6.62 -31.38 -6.87
C PRO A 206 7.51 -31.10 -8.08
N PHE A 207 8.22 -29.98 -8.03
CA PHE A 207 9.22 -29.63 -9.04
C PHE A 207 10.60 -29.41 -8.39
N PRO A 208 11.69 -29.79 -9.07
CA PRO A 208 13.04 -29.52 -8.61
C PRO A 208 13.31 -28.02 -8.64
N ILE A 209 13.99 -27.53 -7.61
CA ILE A 209 14.34 -26.13 -7.47
C ILE A 209 15.72 -25.97 -6.86
N GLU A 210 16.45 -24.98 -7.36
CA GLU A 210 17.70 -24.48 -6.79
C GLU A 210 17.56 -22.99 -6.50
N ILE A 211 17.85 -22.61 -5.25
CA ILE A 211 17.91 -21.23 -4.78
C ILE A 211 19.36 -20.88 -4.51
N GLN A 212 19.81 -19.78 -5.11
CA GLN A 212 21.16 -19.24 -4.94
C GLN A 212 21.09 -17.79 -4.46
N SER A 213 22.15 -17.32 -3.82
CA SER A 213 22.26 -15.93 -3.39
C SER A 213 23.56 -15.25 -3.82
N GLY A 214 23.52 -13.93 -3.84
CA GLY A 214 24.65 -13.06 -4.15
C GLY A 214 25.06 -13.09 -5.62
N GLU A 215 26.12 -12.37 -5.92
CA GLU A 215 26.70 -12.34 -7.27
C GLU A 215 27.43 -13.64 -7.62
N ALA A 216 28.08 -14.27 -6.63
CA ALA A 216 28.77 -15.54 -6.78
C ALA A 216 27.83 -16.72 -7.06
N GLY A 217 26.54 -16.59 -6.73
CA GLY A 217 25.54 -17.64 -6.95
C GLY A 217 25.69 -18.81 -5.98
N ASP A 218 26.11 -18.53 -4.75
CA ASP A 218 26.27 -19.56 -3.72
C ASP A 218 24.92 -20.25 -3.48
N SER A 219 24.93 -21.59 -3.54
CA SER A 219 23.71 -22.37 -3.37
C SER A 219 23.22 -22.26 -1.93
N LEU A 220 22.05 -21.63 -1.74
CA LEU A 220 21.37 -21.56 -0.46
C LEU A 220 20.62 -22.85 -0.17
N TRP A 221 19.95 -23.40 -1.19
CA TRP A 221 19.11 -24.58 -1.03
C TRP A 221 18.81 -25.27 -2.37
N LYS A 222 18.69 -26.60 -2.31
CA LYS A 222 18.27 -27.47 -3.41
C LYS A 222 17.28 -28.50 -2.87
N GLY A 223 16.20 -28.74 -3.59
CA GLY A 223 15.20 -29.73 -3.21
C GLY A 223 14.01 -29.76 -4.15
N GLU A 224 12.91 -30.33 -3.67
CA GLU A 224 11.64 -30.33 -4.38
C GLU A 224 10.62 -29.43 -3.69
N ALA A 225 9.98 -28.57 -4.47
CA ALA A 225 8.97 -27.64 -4.00
C ALA A 225 7.62 -27.92 -4.67
N MET A 226 6.55 -27.68 -3.92
CA MET A 226 5.19 -27.58 -4.44
C MET A 226 4.85 -26.13 -4.83
N GLN A 227 5.40 -25.18 -4.08
CA GLN A 227 5.17 -23.75 -4.27
C GLN A 227 6.32 -22.94 -3.68
N VAL A 228 6.63 -21.84 -4.34
CA VAL A 228 7.54 -20.81 -3.85
C VAL A 228 6.79 -19.48 -3.81
N VAL A 229 6.88 -18.77 -2.69
CA VAL A 229 6.38 -17.40 -2.54
C VAL A 229 7.55 -16.50 -2.21
N LEU A 230 7.71 -15.45 -3.01
CA LEU A 230 8.62 -14.33 -2.80
C LEU A 230 7.77 -13.20 -2.25
N GLY A 231 7.98 -12.79 -1.00
CA GLY A 231 7.17 -11.79 -0.31
C GLY A 231 8.00 -10.57 0.06
N ASN A 232 7.49 -9.41 -0.31
CA ASN A 232 7.89 -8.10 0.24
C ASN A 232 6.95 -7.67 1.38
N THR A 233 5.77 -8.29 1.47
CA THR A 233 4.82 -8.11 2.58
C THR A 233 4.51 -9.44 3.25
N ARG A 234 3.73 -9.45 4.34
CA ARG A 234 3.49 -10.65 5.18
C ARG A 234 2.28 -11.47 4.77
N ARG A 235 1.23 -10.79 4.33
CA ARG A 235 -0.07 -11.37 3.98
C ARG A 235 -0.09 -11.84 2.54
N TYR A 236 -0.73 -12.99 2.31
CA TYR A 236 -1.01 -13.54 0.99
C TYR A 236 -2.51 -13.77 0.86
N ALA A 237 -3.21 -12.96 0.06
CA ALA A 237 -4.68 -12.98 -0.02
C ALA A 237 -5.34 -12.89 1.37
N LYS A 238 -5.91 -13.99 1.91
CA LYS A 238 -6.46 -14.06 3.27
C LYS A 238 -5.54 -14.79 4.27
N VAL A 239 -4.41 -15.32 3.82
CA VAL A 239 -3.40 -15.94 4.69
C VAL A 239 -2.64 -14.83 5.38
N GLU A 240 -2.73 -14.79 6.71
CA GLU A 240 -2.28 -13.65 7.51
C GLU A 240 -0.75 -13.53 7.56
N ARG A 241 -0.02 -14.65 7.42
CA ARG A 241 1.45 -14.70 7.56
C ARG A 241 2.09 -15.77 6.66
N MET A 242 2.15 -15.52 5.35
CA MET A 242 2.88 -16.39 4.41
C MET A 242 4.39 -16.19 4.55
N THR A 243 4.80 -14.92 4.61
CA THR A 243 6.17 -14.43 4.81
C THR A 243 6.19 -13.59 6.10
N PRO A 244 6.03 -14.21 7.27
CA PRO A 244 5.82 -13.54 8.55
C PRO A 244 6.89 -12.51 8.94
N ASP A 245 8.11 -12.71 8.46
CA ASP A 245 9.29 -11.95 8.86
C ASP A 245 9.67 -10.88 7.81
N ALA A 246 8.79 -10.67 6.81
CA ALA A 246 8.96 -9.64 5.78
C ALA A 246 8.71 -8.24 6.34
N TYR A 247 9.59 -7.31 5.93
CA TYR A 247 9.44 -5.87 6.06
C TYR A 247 9.57 -5.21 4.70
N VAL A 248 8.94 -4.05 4.53
CA VAL A 248 8.94 -3.34 3.23
C VAL A 248 10.08 -2.33 3.10
N ASP A 249 11.04 -2.29 4.02
CA ASP A 249 12.12 -1.30 4.08
C ASP A 249 13.47 -1.87 4.56
N ASP A 250 13.62 -3.19 4.58
CA ASP A 250 14.80 -3.91 5.09
C ASP A 250 15.84 -4.28 4.01
N GLY A 251 15.56 -3.92 2.75
CA GLY A 251 16.41 -4.15 1.61
C GLY A 251 16.45 -5.60 1.11
N ALA A 252 15.51 -6.45 1.52
CA ALA A 252 15.49 -7.86 1.12
C ALA A 252 14.09 -8.37 0.71
N ILE A 253 14.08 -9.53 0.05
CA ILE A 253 12.86 -10.30 -0.21
C ILE A 253 12.88 -11.58 0.62
N ASP A 254 11.77 -11.84 1.29
CA ASP A 254 11.51 -13.09 2.00
C ASP A 254 11.04 -14.18 1.03
N VAL A 255 11.57 -15.38 1.18
CA VAL A 255 11.22 -16.55 0.38
C VAL A 255 10.64 -17.61 1.27
N CYS A 256 9.42 -18.05 0.97
CA CYS A 256 8.77 -19.21 1.57
C CYS A 256 8.69 -20.33 0.53
N VAL A 257 9.35 -21.45 0.80
CA VAL A 257 9.28 -22.65 -0.02
C VAL A 257 8.43 -23.69 0.69
N ILE A 258 7.30 -24.05 0.08
CA ILE A 258 6.47 -25.16 0.54
C ILE A 258 7.04 -26.43 -0.10
N THR A 259 7.74 -27.25 0.69
CA THR A 259 8.38 -28.47 0.22
C THR A 259 7.39 -29.59 -0.02
N ALA A 260 7.73 -30.55 -0.87
CA ALA A 260 6.93 -31.75 -1.06
C ALA A 260 6.91 -32.62 0.22
N GLY A 261 5.74 -32.76 0.84
CA GLY A 261 5.47 -33.78 1.85
C GLY A 261 4.78 -35.02 1.26
N ASN A 262 4.33 -35.95 2.10
CA ASN A 262 3.41 -37.00 1.65
C ASN A 262 2.14 -36.37 1.04
N PRO A 263 1.55 -36.94 -0.04
CA PRO A 263 0.38 -36.34 -0.71
C PRO A 263 -0.79 -36.00 0.24
N LEU A 264 -0.98 -36.80 1.30
CA LEU A 264 -1.99 -36.56 2.34
C LEU A 264 -1.65 -35.35 3.22
N SER A 265 -0.40 -35.17 3.63
CA SER A 265 0.06 -33.98 4.37
C SER A 265 0.04 -32.73 3.50
N THR A 266 0.37 -32.86 2.22
CA THR A 266 0.29 -31.76 1.24
C THR A 266 -1.17 -31.31 1.06
N MET A 267 -2.11 -32.26 0.93
CA MET A 267 -3.54 -31.95 0.90
C MET A 267 -4.04 -31.32 2.21
N GLN A 268 -3.59 -31.81 3.36
CA GLN A 268 -3.92 -31.21 4.66
C GLN A 268 -3.41 -29.78 4.75
N GLN A 269 -2.21 -29.48 4.26
CA GLN A 269 -1.64 -28.14 4.26
C GLN A 269 -2.34 -27.19 3.30
N VAL A 270 -2.64 -27.63 2.08
CA VAL A 270 -3.42 -26.80 1.16
C VAL A 270 -4.82 -26.56 1.76
N SER A 271 -5.43 -27.56 2.41
CA SER A 271 -6.68 -27.37 3.13
C SER A 271 -6.55 -26.44 4.34
N SER A 272 -5.43 -26.46 5.08
CA SER A 272 -5.19 -25.57 6.23
C SER A 272 -4.89 -24.14 5.79
N LEU A 273 -4.21 -23.94 4.66
CA LEU A 273 -4.02 -22.63 4.05
C LEU A 273 -5.36 -22.04 3.59
N LEU A 274 -6.24 -22.87 3.01
CA LEU A 274 -7.58 -22.46 2.57
C LEU A 274 -8.56 -22.23 3.74
N LEU A 275 -8.52 -23.04 4.80
CA LEU A 275 -9.49 -23.03 5.91
C LEU A 275 -9.00 -22.30 7.17
N ARG A 276 -7.72 -22.41 7.52
CA ARG A 276 -7.12 -21.90 8.77
C ARG A 276 -6.19 -20.71 8.57
N GLN A 277 -5.95 -20.29 7.32
CA GLN A 277 -5.15 -19.10 6.97
C GLN A 277 -3.72 -19.08 7.55
N LYS A 278 -3.16 -20.26 7.90
CA LYS A 278 -1.80 -20.42 8.44
C LYS A 278 -1.12 -21.65 7.83
N PRO A 279 0.15 -21.55 7.38
CA PRO A 279 0.96 -22.71 7.05
C PRO A 279 1.19 -23.56 8.31
N ASP A 280 1.19 -24.88 8.15
CA ASP A 280 1.76 -25.77 9.18
C ASP A 280 3.29 -25.73 9.00
N ASN A 281 4.03 -25.31 10.03
CA ASN A 281 5.48 -25.06 9.96
C ASN A 281 6.34 -26.34 9.78
N THR A 282 5.71 -27.49 9.51
CA THR A 282 6.38 -28.78 9.39
C THR A 282 6.96 -29.07 8.00
N THR A 283 6.66 -28.26 6.97
CA THR A 283 7.18 -28.45 5.58
C THR A 283 7.44 -27.14 4.81
N ALA A 284 7.71 -26.04 5.53
CA ALA A 284 8.05 -24.76 4.91
C ALA A 284 9.50 -24.38 5.24
N GLU A 285 10.27 -24.05 4.22
CA GLU A 285 11.63 -23.52 4.33
C GLU A 285 11.62 -22.03 4.06
N TYR A 286 12.35 -21.26 4.86
CA TYR A 286 12.39 -19.81 4.78
C TYR A 286 13.79 -19.29 4.50
N PHE A 287 13.87 -18.35 3.57
CA PHE A 287 15.11 -17.67 3.17
C PHE A 287 14.84 -16.18 3.07
N LYS A 288 15.90 -15.37 3.14
CA LYS A 288 15.83 -13.93 2.91
C LYS A 288 17.07 -13.48 2.14
N GLY A 289 16.92 -12.54 1.21
CA GLY A 289 18.07 -11.96 0.50
C GLY A 289 17.71 -10.85 -0.47
N SER A 290 18.69 -9.98 -0.73
CA SER A 290 18.57 -8.85 -1.66
C SER A 290 18.80 -9.23 -3.12
N HIS A 291 19.61 -10.26 -3.37
CA HIS A 291 19.93 -10.81 -4.68
C HIS A 291 19.79 -12.34 -4.65
N LEU A 292 18.76 -12.84 -5.35
CA LEU A 292 18.41 -14.24 -5.38
C LEU A 292 18.31 -14.74 -6.81
N ARG A 293 18.72 -16.00 -7.03
CA ARG A 293 18.44 -16.72 -8.28
C ARG A 293 17.64 -17.95 -7.96
N ILE A 294 16.59 -18.16 -8.74
CA ILE A 294 15.70 -19.30 -8.61
C ILE A 294 15.69 -20.02 -9.94
N LYS A 295 16.19 -21.25 -9.93
CA LYS A 295 16.22 -22.14 -11.10
C LYS A 295 15.14 -23.20 -10.94
N ILE A 296 14.20 -23.23 -11.87
CA ILE A 296 13.03 -24.11 -11.88
C ILE A 296 12.68 -24.56 -13.31
N PRO A 297 11.90 -25.65 -13.50
CA PRO A 297 11.44 -26.05 -14.82
C PRO A 297 10.58 -25.00 -15.52
N ALA A 298 10.64 -24.95 -16.85
CA ALA A 298 9.89 -24.01 -17.68
C ALA A 298 8.37 -24.27 -17.67
N SER A 299 7.96 -25.46 -17.25
CA SER A 299 6.56 -25.85 -17.05
C SER A 299 5.90 -25.19 -15.83
N VAL A 300 6.69 -24.64 -14.91
CA VAL A 300 6.19 -24.03 -13.66
C VAL A 300 5.61 -22.65 -13.95
N ALA A 301 4.35 -22.45 -13.54
CA ALA A 301 3.66 -21.17 -13.70
C ALA A 301 4.22 -20.08 -12.78
N LEU A 302 4.15 -18.83 -13.22
CA LEU A 302 4.57 -17.63 -12.49
C LEU A 302 3.40 -16.65 -12.33
N GLN A 303 3.27 -16.06 -11.13
CA GLN A 303 2.37 -14.94 -10.86
C GLN A 303 3.12 -13.81 -10.17
N VAL A 304 2.66 -12.59 -10.40
CA VAL A 304 3.17 -11.38 -9.76
C VAL A 304 2.02 -10.52 -9.26
N ASP A 305 2.03 -10.15 -7.98
CA ASP A 305 1.00 -9.38 -7.27
C ASP A 305 -0.45 -9.86 -7.60
N GLY A 306 -0.66 -11.17 -7.64
CA GLY A 306 -1.96 -11.80 -7.89
C GLY A 306 -2.38 -11.88 -9.36
N SER A 307 -1.47 -11.55 -10.28
CA SER A 307 -1.68 -11.65 -11.73
C SER A 307 -0.78 -12.72 -12.34
N ALA A 308 -1.37 -13.71 -13.02
CA ALA A 308 -0.61 -14.68 -13.81
C ALA A 308 0.14 -13.97 -14.95
N VAL A 309 1.41 -14.32 -15.13
CA VAL A 309 2.26 -13.79 -16.18
C VAL A 309 2.69 -14.92 -17.11
N LYS A 310 3.01 -14.61 -18.37
CA LYS A 310 3.37 -15.62 -19.37
C LYS A 310 4.87 -15.58 -19.60
N LEU A 311 5.51 -16.75 -19.55
CA LEU A 311 6.97 -16.87 -19.77
C LEU A 311 7.43 -16.21 -21.08
N LYS A 312 6.60 -16.28 -22.13
CA LYS A 312 6.83 -15.63 -23.44
C LYS A 312 7.11 -14.12 -23.34
N ASP A 313 6.61 -13.47 -22.30
CA ASP A 313 6.76 -12.03 -22.09
C ASP A 313 8.11 -11.69 -21.44
N TYR A 314 8.91 -12.70 -21.02
CA TYR A 314 10.19 -12.53 -20.32
C TYR A 314 11.39 -13.14 -21.05
N VAL A 315 11.15 -13.99 -22.04
CA VAL A 315 12.20 -14.69 -22.80
C VAL A 315 12.36 -14.09 -24.19
N SER A 316 13.50 -14.35 -24.84
CA SER A 316 13.71 -13.90 -26.21
C SER A 316 12.73 -14.57 -27.18
N ALA A 317 12.46 -13.93 -28.32
CA ALA A 317 11.64 -14.54 -29.37
C ALA A 317 12.21 -15.88 -29.88
N ALA A 318 13.54 -16.05 -29.84
CA ALA A 318 14.21 -17.28 -30.23
C ALA A 318 13.96 -18.40 -29.21
N ASP A 319 14.13 -18.11 -27.91
CA ASP A 319 13.87 -19.07 -26.84
C ASP A 319 12.39 -19.44 -26.78
N TYR A 320 11.50 -18.46 -26.93
CA TYR A 320 10.07 -18.72 -26.98
C TYR A 320 9.69 -19.63 -28.14
N LYS A 321 10.29 -19.46 -29.32
CA LYS A 321 10.04 -20.32 -30.48
C LYS A 321 10.50 -21.77 -30.25
N LYS A 322 11.56 -21.98 -29.45
CA LYS A 322 11.98 -23.33 -29.01
C LYS A 322 10.95 -23.89 -28.02
N LEU A 323 10.66 -23.14 -26.95
CA LEU A 323 9.71 -23.52 -25.89
C LEU A 323 8.32 -23.85 -26.43
N SER A 324 7.80 -23.10 -27.40
CA SER A 324 6.45 -23.27 -27.94
C SER A 324 6.24 -24.58 -28.72
N LYS A 325 7.32 -25.31 -29.02
CA LYS A 325 7.26 -26.60 -29.73
C LYS A 325 7.31 -27.80 -28.79
N LEU A 326 7.59 -27.57 -27.51
CA LEU A 326 7.77 -28.60 -26.52
C LEU A 326 6.42 -28.95 -25.88
N ASP A 327 6.23 -30.22 -25.57
CA ASP A 327 5.12 -30.67 -24.71
C ASP A 327 5.42 -30.44 -23.21
N LYS A 328 4.46 -30.79 -22.35
CA LYS A 328 4.59 -30.58 -20.90
C LYS A 328 5.77 -31.36 -20.29
N THR A 329 6.01 -32.59 -20.75
CA THR A 329 7.08 -33.46 -20.24
C THR A 329 8.45 -32.95 -20.68
N GLU A 330 8.55 -32.44 -21.89
CA GLU A 330 9.77 -31.81 -22.40
C GLU A 330 10.06 -30.48 -21.69
N LEU A 331 9.03 -29.69 -21.37
CA LEU A 331 9.17 -28.45 -20.60
C LEU A 331 9.65 -28.68 -19.16
N GLU A 332 9.43 -29.85 -18.59
CA GLU A 332 9.96 -30.23 -17.27
C GLU A 332 11.49 -30.43 -17.28
N GLN A 333 12.09 -30.63 -18.46
CA GLN A 333 13.53 -30.81 -18.63
C GLN A 333 14.26 -29.50 -19.00
N VAL A 334 13.50 -28.46 -19.37
CA VAL A 334 14.05 -27.13 -19.65
C VAL A 334 14.03 -26.30 -18.37
N PHE A 335 15.16 -25.74 -17.96
CA PHE A 335 15.24 -24.93 -16.74
C PHE A 335 15.31 -23.44 -17.05
N VAL A 336 14.52 -22.65 -16.34
CA VAL A 336 14.55 -21.20 -16.35
C VAL A 336 15.19 -20.71 -15.06
N THR A 337 16.20 -19.86 -15.20
CA THR A 337 16.80 -19.16 -14.06
C THR A 337 16.21 -17.75 -14.00
N TYR A 338 15.43 -17.48 -12.97
CA TYR A 338 14.95 -16.14 -12.64
C TYR A 338 15.96 -15.43 -11.75
N GLN A 339 16.24 -14.16 -12.05
CA GLN A 339 16.92 -13.25 -11.13
C GLN A 339 15.86 -12.43 -10.40
N ILE A 340 15.99 -12.36 -9.07
CA ILE A 340 15.16 -11.56 -8.18
C ILE A 340 16.09 -10.61 -7.46
N ASP A 341 15.90 -9.32 -7.69
CA ASP A 341 16.66 -8.25 -7.05
C ASP A 341 15.71 -7.39 -6.21
N THR A 342 16.15 -7.00 -5.02
CA THR A 342 15.45 -6.01 -4.21
C THR A 342 15.93 -4.62 -4.61
N LEU A 343 14.98 -3.70 -4.78
CA LEU A 343 15.23 -2.30 -5.06
C LEU A 343 14.94 -1.49 -3.80
N PRO A 344 15.95 -1.26 -2.93
CA PRO A 344 15.72 -0.74 -1.59
C PRO A 344 15.26 0.73 -1.62
N GLN A 345 14.17 1.02 -0.91
CA GLN A 345 13.59 2.35 -0.72
C GLN A 345 13.38 3.14 -2.02
N GLU A 346 13.08 2.45 -3.12
CA GLU A 346 12.98 3.05 -4.44
C GLU A 346 11.59 3.63 -4.74
N LEU A 347 10.53 3.17 -4.07
CA LEU A 347 9.15 3.56 -4.36
C LEU A 347 8.56 4.44 -3.23
N PRO A 348 8.26 5.73 -3.49
CA PRO A 348 7.50 6.54 -2.55
C PRO A 348 6.03 6.10 -2.55
N VAL A 349 5.50 5.74 -1.39
CA VAL A 349 4.12 5.32 -1.16
C VAL A 349 3.45 6.20 -0.09
N ALA A 350 2.14 6.38 -0.21
CA ALA A 350 1.34 7.06 0.80
C ALA A 350 0.97 6.06 1.91
N ILE A 351 1.50 6.27 3.11
CA ILE A 351 1.24 5.45 4.30
C ILE A 351 0.33 6.25 5.25
N PRO A 352 -0.78 5.67 5.75
CA PRO A 352 -1.66 6.34 6.69
C PRO A 352 -0.90 6.78 7.94
N CYS A 353 -1.08 8.02 8.41
CA CYS A 353 -0.44 8.48 9.64
C CYS A 353 -0.93 7.75 10.91
N ALA A 354 -2.02 6.98 10.81
CA ALA A 354 -2.55 6.16 11.89
C ALA A 354 -2.08 4.69 11.80
N TYR A 355 -1.18 4.37 10.87
CA TYR A 355 -0.61 3.04 10.72
C TYR A 355 0.31 2.73 11.92
N ASP A 356 0.36 1.46 12.33
CA ASP A 356 1.06 0.99 13.53
C ASP A 356 2.51 0.55 13.29
N ASP A 357 3.02 0.78 12.08
CA ASP A 357 4.37 0.44 11.63
C ASP A 357 4.72 -1.06 11.66
N GLU A 358 3.75 -1.96 11.81
CA GLU A 358 4.06 -3.39 11.92
C GLU A 358 4.86 -3.95 10.73
N LEU A 359 4.70 -3.39 9.52
CA LEU A 359 5.36 -3.84 8.28
C LEU A 359 6.71 -3.14 8.01
N PHE A 360 7.13 -2.19 8.84
CA PHE A 360 8.43 -1.54 8.71
C PHE A 360 9.39 -2.05 9.78
N GLU A 361 10.62 -2.37 9.41
CA GLU A 361 11.65 -2.85 10.34
C GLU A 361 12.09 -1.72 11.27
N HIS A 362 12.15 -0.50 10.73
CA HIS A 362 12.46 0.70 11.47
C HIS A 362 11.19 1.52 11.69
N ALA A 363 10.74 1.58 12.95
CA ALA A 363 9.62 2.44 13.35
C ALA A 363 9.93 3.90 13.00
N TYR A 364 8.97 4.58 12.39
CA TYR A 364 9.14 5.97 12.00
C TYR A 364 9.01 6.87 13.23
N HIS A 365 10.12 7.49 13.66
CA HIS A 365 10.07 8.53 14.69
C HIS A 365 9.82 9.88 14.04
N SER A 366 8.60 10.39 14.18
CA SER A 366 8.18 11.69 13.69
C SER A 366 8.63 12.82 14.64
N ASP A 367 9.92 13.06 14.83
CA ASP A 367 10.38 14.26 15.53
C ASP A 367 11.52 14.99 14.81
N GLU A 368 11.22 16.26 14.52
CA GLU A 368 12.09 17.40 14.21
C GLU A 368 12.97 17.41 12.95
N HIS A 369 12.71 18.45 12.14
CA HIS A 369 13.70 19.04 11.25
C HIS A 369 15.00 19.32 12.04
N ASN A 370 16.08 18.60 11.74
CA ASN A 370 17.42 19.12 11.95
C ASN A 370 18.41 18.63 10.89
N GLU A 371 19.31 19.55 10.57
CA GLU A 371 20.37 19.44 9.58
C GLU A 371 21.42 18.37 9.95
N VAL A 372 21.78 17.57 8.93
CA VAL A 372 23.08 16.95 8.64
C VAL A 372 23.81 16.18 9.76
N SER A 373 23.99 14.87 9.55
CA SER A 373 25.32 14.27 9.59
C SER A 373 25.42 13.08 8.63
N ASN A 374 26.48 13.08 7.82
CA ASN A 374 26.92 11.89 7.09
C ASN A 374 27.43 10.90 8.14
N GLU A 375 26.65 9.86 8.41
CA GLU A 375 27.17 8.64 9.02
C GLU A 375 27.11 7.53 7.97
N GLU A 376 28.21 6.80 7.90
CA GLU A 376 28.53 5.81 6.88
C GLU A 376 27.44 4.71 6.87
N HIS A 377 26.85 4.49 5.70
CA HIS A 377 26.06 3.30 5.45
C HIS A 377 26.98 2.07 5.61
N GLU A 378 26.83 1.33 6.70
CA GLU A 378 27.23 -0.07 6.71
C GLU A 378 26.42 -0.78 5.62
N GLU A 379 27.10 -1.23 4.57
CA GLU A 379 26.54 -2.11 3.55
C GLU A 379 25.93 -3.32 4.26
N ALA A 380 24.60 -3.44 4.25
CA ALA A 380 23.92 -4.67 4.58
C ALA A 380 24.54 -5.79 3.73
N SER A 381 25.26 -6.71 4.37
CA SER A 381 26.00 -7.76 3.70
C SER A 381 25.05 -8.55 2.79
N GLY A 382 25.20 -8.43 1.47
CA GLY A 382 24.32 -8.98 0.43
C GLY A 382 24.35 -10.51 0.27
N THR A 383 24.63 -11.25 1.35
CA THR A 383 24.57 -12.70 1.39
C THR A 383 23.25 -13.14 1.98
N GLY A 384 22.38 -13.72 1.15
CA GLY A 384 21.12 -14.30 1.60
C GLY A 384 21.37 -15.43 2.59
N GLN A 385 20.44 -15.60 3.53
CA GLN A 385 20.59 -16.55 4.63
C GLN A 385 19.34 -17.42 4.77
N ARG A 386 19.53 -18.67 5.22
CA ARG A 386 18.45 -19.57 5.60
C ARG A 386 18.04 -19.27 7.04
N LEU A 387 16.74 -19.08 7.27
CA LEU A 387 16.21 -18.78 8.60
C LEU A 387 16.00 -20.09 9.38
N LYS A 388 16.67 -20.25 10.53
CA LYS A 388 16.44 -21.41 11.43
C LYS A 388 15.23 -21.14 12.32
N ARG A 389 14.12 -21.87 12.14
CA ARG A 389 13.00 -21.86 13.10
C ARG A 389 13.11 -23.00 14.11
N GLY A 390 13.43 -22.65 15.36
CA GLY A 390 13.10 -23.46 16.53
C GLY A 390 11.63 -23.25 16.91
N LEU A 391 11.02 -24.23 17.58
CA LEU A 391 9.60 -24.28 17.97
C LEU A 391 9.06 -22.91 18.38
N PHE A 392 7.89 -22.56 17.83
CA PHE A 392 7.00 -21.49 18.25
C PHE A 392 7.19 -21.15 19.74
N HIS A 393 7.79 -19.99 20.03
CA HIS A 393 7.57 -19.38 21.34
C HIS A 393 6.10 -18.99 21.40
N ARG A 394 5.37 -19.84 22.10
CA ARG A 394 4.02 -19.63 22.60
C ARG A 394 4.08 -18.33 23.40
N PHE A 395 3.63 -17.21 22.84
CA PHE A 395 3.28 -16.04 23.64
C PHE A 395 2.07 -16.44 24.49
N THR A 396 2.36 -17.03 25.65
CA THR A 396 1.43 -17.06 26.76
C THR A 396 1.36 -15.64 27.30
N LYS A 397 0.20 -15.03 27.06
CA LYS A 397 -0.32 -13.94 27.86
C LYS A 397 -0.41 -14.47 29.29
N ASP A 398 0.40 -13.93 30.20
CA ASP A 398 0.19 -13.80 31.64
C ASP A 398 1.54 -13.44 32.29
N ASP A 399 1.69 -12.16 32.65
CA ASP A 399 2.26 -11.75 33.93
C ASP A 399 1.77 -10.32 34.21
N ASP A 400 0.71 -10.26 35.01
CA ASP A 400 0.38 -9.12 35.87
C ASP A 400 1.53 -8.92 36.86
N GLN A 401 2.12 -7.73 36.92
CA GLN A 401 2.35 -6.99 38.17
C GLN A 401 2.71 -5.51 37.89
N PRO A 402 2.36 -4.60 38.81
CA PRO A 402 2.14 -3.19 38.52
C PRO A 402 3.42 -2.35 38.71
N GLY A 403 3.88 -1.71 37.64
CA GLY A 403 4.98 -0.75 37.66
C GLY A 403 4.45 0.69 37.69
N GLU A 404 4.36 1.23 38.89
CA GLU A 404 4.48 2.63 39.32
C GLU A 404 4.20 3.75 38.30
N THR A 405 3.12 4.49 38.60
CA THR A 405 2.71 5.75 37.99
C THR A 405 3.80 6.81 38.06
N ALA A 406 3.99 7.51 36.94
CA ALA A 406 4.79 8.73 36.80
C ALA A 406 4.13 9.95 37.49
N ASP A 407 3.78 9.79 38.77
CA ASP A 407 3.31 10.82 39.68
C ASP A 407 4.31 10.90 40.83
N GLN A 408 5.50 11.45 40.55
CA GLN A 408 6.47 12.02 41.50
C GLN A 408 7.79 12.35 40.79
N LYS A 409 7.82 13.47 40.06
CA LYS A 409 9.02 14.32 39.84
C LYS A 409 8.66 15.54 38.98
N GLN A 410 8.05 16.54 39.61
CA GLN A 410 8.34 17.98 39.44
C GLN A 410 7.23 18.79 40.11
N THR A 411 7.36 18.95 41.42
CA THR A 411 6.82 20.10 42.13
C THR A 411 8.01 21.02 42.42
N ALA A 412 7.78 22.33 42.31
CA ALA A 412 8.75 23.43 42.34
C ALA A 412 9.48 23.68 41.01
N ILE A 413 8.88 24.51 40.15
CA ILE A 413 9.39 25.84 39.77
C ILE A 413 8.12 26.69 39.55
N GLU A 414 7.67 27.37 40.59
CA GLU A 414 6.79 28.53 40.47
C GLU A 414 7.66 29.78 40.34
N GLU A 415 7.23 30.66 39.44
CA GLU A 415 7.51 32.11 39.38
C GLU A 415 8.95 32.58 39.11
N THR A 416 9.23 32.93 37.84
CA THR A 416 9.40 34.36 37.48
C THR A 416 9.19 34.54 35.98
N LEU A 417 7.96 34.80 35.55
CA LEU A 417 7.74 35.37 34.22
C LEU A 417 8.26 36.81 34.23
N SER A 418 9.04 37.19 33.23
CA SER A 418 9.47 38.59 33.11
C SER A 418 8.24 39.49 32.94
N ALA A 419 8.25 40.70 33.51
CA ALA A 419 7.14 41.66 33.39
C ALA A 419 6.79 42.02 31.93
N SER A 420 7.68 41.71 30.97
CA SER A 420 7.45 41.83 29.53
C SER A 420 6.67 40.65 28.91
N GLU A 421 6.80 39.45 29.46
CA GLU A 421 6.11 38.25 28.97
C GLU A 421 4.69 38.14 29.55
N LEU A 422 4.51 38.53 30.83
CA LEU A 422 3.19 38.70 31.43
C LEU A 422 2.36 39.73 30.65
N LYS A 423 2.93 40.90 30.32
CA LYS A 423 2.23 41.92 29.51
C LYS A 423 1.90 41.48 28.08
N LYS A 424 2.65 40.52 27.50
CA LYS A 424 2.33 39.93 26.18
C LYS A 424 1.24 38.88 26.30
N ALA A 425 1.28 38.03 27.32
CA ALA A 425 0.24 37.05 27.62
C ALA A 425 -1.08 37.73 27.98
N ASP A 426 -1.04 38.79 28.80
CA ASP A 426 -2.19 39.61 29.19
C ASP A 426 -2.79 40.34 27.97
N LYS A 427 -1.96 40.91 27.08
CA LYS A 427 -2.47 41.53 25.83
C LYS A 427 -3.07 40.53 24.84
N ILE A 428 -2.57 39.29 24.80
CA ILE A 428 -3.15 38.22 23.98
C ILE A 428 -4.47 37.76 24.60
N SER A 429 -4.53 37.67 25.94
CA SER A 429 -5.73 37.32 26.71
C SER A 429 -6.82 38.39 26.61
N GLU A 430 -6.48 39.67 26.71
CA GLU A 430 -7.39 40.81 26.53
C GLU A 430 -7.92 40.88 25.09
N LYS A 431 -7.07 40.69 24.07
CA LYS A 431 -7.54 40.61 22.67
C LYS A 431 -8.44 39.39 22.41
N GLN A 432 -8.20 38.27 23.06
CA GLN A 432 -9.07 37.10 22.97
C GLN A 432 -10.40 37.31 23.69
N LYS A 433 -10.40 38.03 24.83
CA LYS A 433 -11.59 38.46 25.55
C LYS A 433 -12.41 39.48 24.78
N GLU A 434 -11.80 40.55 24.26
CA GLU A 434 -12.48 41.55 23.41
C GLU A 434 -13.06 40.90 22.14
N HIS A 435 -12.31 39.98 21.52
CA HIS A 435 -12.82 39.22 20.38
C HIS A 435 -14.00 38.32 20.77
N GLN A 436 -13.96 37.65 21.93
CA GLN A 436 -15.08 36.86 22.46
C GLN A 436 -16.29 37.72 22.84
N GLU A 437 -16.08 38.92 23.38
CA GLU A 437 -17.15 39.85 23.76
C GLU A 437 -17.85 40.45 22.53
N GLU A 438 -17.11 40.89 21.50
CA GLU A 438 -17.70 41.30 20.21
C GLU A 438 -18.49 40.16 19.55
N LEU A 439 -17.91 38.96 19.56
CA LEU A 439 -18.53 37.74 19.04
C LEU A 439 -19.74 37.27 19.84
N SER A 440 -19.86 37.63 21.12
CA SER A 440 -21.01 37.30 21.97
C SER A 440 -22.22 38.20 21.68
N HIS A 441 -21.98 39.47 21.31
CA HIS A 441 -23.03 40.42 20.96
C HIS A 441 -23.68 40.12 19.60
N GLU A 442 -22.90 39.61 18.64
CA GLU A 442 -23.39 39.18 17.32
C GLU A 442 -23.88 37.73 17.28
N LEU A 443 -23.66 36.95 18.36
CA LEU A 443 -23.92 35.50 18.38
C LEU A 443 -25.35 35.12 17.98
N PRO A 444 -26.43 35.79 18.48
CA PRO A 444 -27.80 35.43 18.09
C PRO A 444 -28.05 35.62 16.60
N ASP A 445 -27.59 36.74 16.02
CA ASP A 445 -27.75 37.06 14.60
C ASP A 445 -26.93 36.11 13.72
N VAL A 446 -25.73 35.72 14.17
CA VAL A 446 -24.86 34.75 13.51
C VAL A 446 -25.49 33.36 13.52
N MET A 447 -26.03 32.92 14.66
CA MET A 447 -26.70 31.62 14.79
C MET A 447 -28.01 31.58 14.00
N GLU A 448 -28.78 32.67 13.98
CA GLU A 448 -29.98 32.79 13.16
C GLU A 448 -29.63 32.75 11.66
N SER A 449 -28.60 33.48 11.24
CA SER A 449 -28.11 33.45 9.86
C SER A 449 -27.59 32.06 9.45
N LEU A 450 -26.85 31.37 10.33
CA LEU A 450 -26.38 30.00 10.10
C LEU A 450 -27.54 29.02 9.99
N SER A 451 -28.55 29.12 10.85
CA SER A 451 -29.75 28.30 10.79
C SER A 451 -30.53 28.50 9.49
N LYS A 452 -30.64 29.76 9.01
CA LYS A 452 -31.37 30.11 7.79
C LYS A 452 -30.60 29.84 6.50
N ASN A 453 -29.30 30.11 6.46
CA ASN A 453 -28.49 30.17 5.22
C ASN A 453 -27.34 29.17 5.18
N GLY A 454 -27.02 28.54 6.31
CA GLY A 454 -25.98 27.53 6.42
C GLY A 454 -26.30 26.28 5.60
N ARG A 455 -25.24 25.57 5.22
CA ARG A 455 -25.37 24.30 4.50
C ARG A 455 -25.37 23.17 5.50
N LYS A 456 -26.42 22.34 5.49
CA LYS A 456 -26.46 21.12 6.28
C LYS A 456 -25.58 20.07 5.62
N VAL A 457 -24.67 19.48 6.37
CA VAL A 457 -23.78 18.43 5.88
C VAL A 457 -23.94 17.20 6.74
N ALA A 458 -24.46 16.13 6.16
CA ALA A 458 -24.51 14.83 6.81
C ALA A 458 -23.10 14.21 6.76
N VAL A 459 -22.50 14.02 7.92
CA VAL A 459 -21.12 13.57 8.07
C VAL A 459 -21.02 12.07 7.80
N PHE A 460 -20.16 11.69 6.86
CA PHE A 460 -19.85 10.28 6.58
C PHE A 460 -18.56 9.86 7.27
N ALA A 461 -17.54 10.72 7.21
CA ALA A 461 -16.25 10.46 7.84
C ALA A 461 -15.45 11.75 7.92
N LYS A 462 -14.37 11.72 8.69
CA LYS A 462 -13.46 12.86 8.88
C LYS A 462 -12.04 12.37 9.05
N ALA A 463 -11.07 13.18 8.65
CA ALA A 463 -9.67 12.93 8.89
C ALA A 463 -8.88 14.25 8.97
N PRO A 464 -7.77 14.29 9.72
CA PRO A 464 -6.83 15.41 9.61
C PRO A 464 -6.24 15.47 8.20
N ASN A 465 -5.77 16.64 7.80
CA ASN A 465 -4.99 16.82 6.58
C ASN A 465 -3.51 16.86 6.94
N ALA A 466 -2.79 15.78 6.64
CA ALA A 466 -1.37 15.66 6.97
C ALA A 466 -0.49 16.77 6.35
N SER A 467 -0.97 17.41 5.27
CA SER A 467 -0.22 18.47 4.60
C SER A 467 -0.54 19.90 5.02
N GLU A 468 -1.57 20.10 5.83
CA GLU A 468 -1.96 21.40 6.36
C GLU A 468 -2.20 21.27 7.87
N ARG A 469 -1.28 21.77 8.71
CA ARG A 469 -1.42 21.72 10.18
C ARG A 469 -2.78 22.29 10.63
N LYS A 470 -3.35 21.69 11.69
CA LYS A 470 -4.64 22.09 12.28
C LYS A 470 -5.75 22.24 11.24
N THR A 471 -5.83 21.30 10.31
CA THR A 471 -6.85 21.28 9.25
C THR A 471 -7.45 19.88 9.17
N TYR A 472 -8.78 19.82 9.10
CA TYR A 472 -9.56 18.61 8.96
C TYR A 472 -10.39 18.65 7.69
N VAL A 473 -10.54 17.48 7.08
CA VAL A 473 -11.48 17.24 5.99
C VAL A 473 -12.62 16.38 6.52
N ILE A 474 -13.85 16.88 6.38
CA ILE A 474 -15.08 16.16 6.70
C ILE A 474 -15.72 15.77 5.37
N ALA A 475 -15.79 14.47 5.08
CA ALA A 475 -16.54 13.95 3.94
C ALA A 475 -18.02 13.82 4.30
N GLY A 476 -18.91 14.25 3.40
CA GLY A 476 -20.34 14.18 3.68
C GLY A 476 -21.21 14.66 2.53
N ALA A 477 -22.50 14.40 2.67
CA ALA A 477 -23.50 14.90 1.73
C ALA A 477 -23.92 16.33 2.11
N VAL A 478 -23.68 17.28 1.21
CA VAL A 478 -24.03 18.69 1.39
C VAL A 478 -25.45 18.90 0.89
N GLN A 479 -26.38 19.18 1.80
CA GLN A 479 -27.76 19.58 1.50
C GLN A 479 -27.88 21.10 1.42
N LYS A 480 -28.65 21.56 0.43
CA LYS A 480 -29.21 22.92 0.43
C LYS A 480 -30.62 22.87 1.01
N ASN A 481 -31.11 24.01 1.49
CA ASN A 481 -32.50 24.19 1.95
C ASN A 481 -33.60 23.87 0.90
N SER A 482 -33.24 23.58 -0.36
CA SER A 482 -34.18 23.48 -1.48
C SER A 482 -33.96 22.26 -2.39
N GLY A 483 -33.19 21.25 -2.00
CA GLY A 483 -32.88 20.15 -2.93
C GLY A 483 -32.22 18.92 -2.34
N GLU A 484 -31.98 17.94 -3.21
CA GLU A 484 -31.42 16.63 -2.85
C GLU A 484 -29.97 16.75 -2.34
N PRO A 485 -29.57 15.86 -1.40
CA PRO A 485 -28.19 15.77 -0.93
C PRO A 485 -27.22 15.51 -2.08
N ALA A 486 -26.11 16.27 -2.13
CA ALA A 486 -25.07 16.09 -3.12
C ALA A 486 -23.72 15.73 -2.47
N PRO A 487 -22.90 14.87 -3.10
CA PRO A 487 -21.52 14.61 -2.69
C PRO A 487 -20.73 15.90 -2.45
N GLY A 488 -19.97 15.95 -1.36
CA GLY A 488 -19.15 17.09 -1.00
C GLY A 488 -18.19 16.81 0.15
N ALA A 489 -17.49 17.86 0.55
CA ALA A 489 -16.60 17.82 1.70
C ALA A 489 -16.53 19.20 2.36
N VAL A 490 -16.14 19.25 3.62
CA VAL A 490 -15.92 20.48 4.37
C VAL A 490 -14.46 20.51 4.82
N VAL A 491 -13.81 21.66 4.63
CA VAL A 491 -12.49 21.93 5.19
C VAL A 491 -12.67 22.84 6.40
N VAL A 492 -12.27 22.34 7.56
CA VAL A 492 -12.23 23.08 8.83
C VAL A 492 -10.77 23.29 9.19
N ASN A 493 -10.36 24.50 9.54
CA ASN A 493 -8.98 24.77 9.94
C ASN A 493 -8.92 25.71 11.15
N GLY A 494 -7.71 26.04 11.61
CA GLY A 494 -7.51 26.96 12.74
C GLY A 494 -8.04 28.39 12.57
N LYS A 495 -8.59 28.75 11.41
CA LYS A 495 -9.29 30.04 11.17
C LYS A 495 -10.81 29.88 11.14
N THR A 496 -11.34 28.66 11.18
CA THR A 496 -12.77 28.40 11.23
C THR A 496 -13.28 28.66 12.64
N THR A 497 -14.34 29.45 12.75
CA THR A 497 -15.06 29.62 14.02
C THR A 497 -15.99 28.42 14.24
N ILE A 498 -15.88 27.76 15.39
CA ILE A 498 -16.62 26.53 15.71
C ILE A 498 -17.59 26.83 16.86
N PHE A 499 -18.84 26.41 16.68
CA PHE A 499 -19.91 26.50 17.65
C PHE A 499 -20.43 25.10 18.01
N ASP A 500 -20.83 24.88 19.25
CA ASP A 500 -21.71 23.76 19.61
C ASP A 500 -23.19 24.07 19.28
N HIS A 501 -24.08 23.12 19.53
CA HIS A 501 -25.51 23.29 19.26
C HIS A 501 -26.20 24.35 20.13
N ASP A 502 -25.61 24.67 21.29
CA ASP A 502 -26.08 25.73 22.20
C ASP A 502 -25.54 27.11 21.80
N GLY A 503 -24.61 27.17 20.85
CA GLY A 503 -23.98 28.39 20.35
C GLY A 503 -22.71 28.79 21.10
N HIS A 504 -22.17 27.97 22.00
CA HIS A 504 -20.90 28.26 22.65
C HIS A 504 -19.72 28.05 21.71
N TYR A 505 -18.68 28.87 21.89
CA TYR A 505 -17.44 28.75 21.13
C TYR A 505 -16.65 27.51 21.53
N VAL A 506 -16.27 26.71 20.54
CA VAL A 506 -15.36 25.58 20.74
C VAL A 506 -13.95 25.98 20.29
N THR A 507 -13.03 26.09 21.24
CA THR A 507 -11.66 26.57 20.99
C THR A 507 -10.68 25.46 20.60
N ASP A 508 -10.95 24.21 21.01
CA ASP A 508 -10.12 23.05 20.70
C ASP A 508 -10.69 22.31 19.48
N LEU A 509 -10.11 22.58 18.31
CA LEU A 509 -10.47 21.92 17.06
C LEU A 509 -10.27 20.41 17.12
N ASP A 510 -9.20 19.92 17.75
CA ASP A 510 -8.88 18.49 17.74
C ASP A 510 -9.87 17.73 18.63
N ALA A 511 -10.24 18.29 19.79
CA ALA A 511 -11.31 17.75 20.64
C ALA A 511 -12.66 17.75 19.92
N ALA A 512 -13.05 18.87 19.32
CA ALA A 512 -14.29 19.01 18.57
C ALA A 512 -14.38 17.99 17.42
N MET A 513 -13.27 17.80 16.72
CA MET A 513 -13.17 16.80 15.67
C MET A 513 -13.13 15.38 16.23
N ARG A 514 -12.71 15.09 17.45
CA ARG A 514 -12.84 13.72 18.02
C ARG A 514 -14.30 13.37 18.31
N GLU A 515 -15.07 14.33 18.82
CA GLU A 515 -16.46 14.14 19.24
C GLU A 515 -17.45 14.05 18.06
N LEU A 516 -17.11 14.64 16.90
CA LEU A 516 -17.98 14.61 15.73
C LEU A 516 -18.18 13.17 15.19
N THR A 517 -19.38 12.62 15.31
CA THR A 517 -19.68 11.23 14.91
C THR A 517 -20.14 11.11 13.44
N GLU A 518 -20.02 9.91 12.88
CA GLU A 518 -20.64 9.56 11.59
C GLU A 518 -22.18 9.60 11.73
N GLY A 519 -22.87 10.16 10.73
CA GLY A 519 -24.31 10.38 10.74
C GLY A 519 -24.74 11.73 11.34
N ALA A 520 -23.85 12.43 12.04
CA ALA A 520 -24.11 13.79 12.53
C ALA A 520 -24.42 14.76 11.38
N VAL A 521 -25.21 15.79 11.68
CA VAL A 521 -25.47 16.89 10.73
C VAL A 521 -24.82 18.15 11.27
N VAL A 522 -23.85 18.67 10.52
CA VAL A 522 -23.22 19.96 10.83
C VAL A 522 -23.80 21.06 9.95
N VAL A 523 -23.83 22.29 10.45
CA VAL A 523 -24.27 23.47 9.68
C VAL A 523 -23.06 24.33 9.36
N VAL A 524 -22.80 24.55 8.07
CA VAL A 524 -21.57 25.19 7.61
C VAL A 524 -21.84 26.44 6.79
N GLU A 525 -21.23 27.55 7.20
CA GLU A 525 -21.08 28.76 6.40
C GLU A 525 -19.66 28.84 5.83
N GLY A 526 -19.55 29.14 4.53
CA GLY A 526 -18.26 29.21 3.88
C GLY A 526 -18.32 29.30 2.36
N SER A 527 -17.15 29.45 1.75
CA SER A 527 -16.99 29.50 0.30
C SER A 527 -16.97 28.08 -0.29
N LYS A 528 -17.71 27.86 -1.39
CA LYS A 528 -17.83 26.56 -2.05
C LYS A 528 -17.12 26.55 -3.40
N ASN A 529 -16.41 25.46 -3.72
CA ASN A 529 -15.82 25.26 -5.05
C ASN A 529 -16.72 24.40 -5.97
N LYS A 530 -16.24 24.14 -7.20
CA LYS A 530 -16.97 23.35 -8.22
C LYS A 530 -17.18 21.87 -7.86
N ARG A 531 -16.42 21.33 -6.91
CA ARG A 531 -16.55 19.94 -6.41
C ARG A 531 -17.33 19.86 -5.09
N ASN A 532 -18.18 20.86 -4.81
CA ASN A 532 -18.94 20.98 -3.57
C ASN A 532 -18.09 20.96 -2.29
N VAL A 533 -16.80 21.31 -2.37
CA VAL A 533 -15.98 21.50 -1.17
C VAL A 533 -16.29 22.85 -0.57
N VAL A 534 -16.70 22.88 0.69
CA VAL A 534 -16.94 24.09 1.47
C VAL A 534 -15.73 24.35 2.36
N ARG A 535 -15.03 25.47 2.15
CA ARG A 535 -14.04 25.96 3.13
C ARG A 535 -14.80 26.74 4.20
N ALA A 536 -14.86 26.17 5.40
CA ALA A 536 -15.68 26.69 6.49
C ALA A 536 -15.09 28.00 7.02
N LYS A 537 -15.91 29.06 7.00
CA LYS A 537 -15.68 30.26 7.81
C LYS A 537 -16.23 30.03 9.21
N ARG A 538 -17.42 29.43 9.30
CA ARG A 538 -18.10 29.06 10.54
C ARG A 538 -18.73 27.67 10.43
N ILE A 539 -18.75 26.91 11.51
CA ILE A 539 -19.39 25.60 11.60
C ILE A 539 -20.09 25.44 12.94
N VAL A 540 -21.30 24.88 12.91
CA VAL A 540 -22.04 24.43 14.09
C VAL A 540 -21.99 22.91 14.13
N LEU A 541 -21.47 22.38 15.25
CA LEU A 541 -21.41 20.96 15.56
C LEU A 541 -22.73 20.51 16.24
N PRO A 542 -23.09 19.22 16.14
CA PRO A 542 -24.35 18.69 16.65
C PRO A 542 -24.48 18.75 18.18
#